data_AF-A0A8T4YH67-F1
#
_entry.id   AF-A0A8T4YH67-F1
#
_cell.length_a   1.000
_cell.length_b   1.000
_cell.length_c   1.000
_cell.angle_alpha   90.00
_cell.angle_beta   90.00
_cell.angle_gamma   90.00
#
_symmetry.space_group_name_H-M   'P 1'
#
loop_
_entity.id
_entity.type
_entity.pdbx_description
1 polymer ?
#
loop_
_entity_poly.entity_id
_entity_poly.type
_entity_poly.pdbx_seq_one_letter_code
_entity_poly.pdbx_strand_id
1 'polypeptide(L)'
;MDIKMIYFDEHMAFWVFSGVFIGFLGVAILIARLIGPIKPNKIKETTYECGQKPFGSARNFRITGITKYFGYAVIFFALDAFTWIILTAAISLSFNPSMVMAVTIYTIIVLVSVCYFLMEVKRLVE
;
A
#
# COMPACT_ATOMS: atom_id res chain seq x y z
N MET A 1 -5.36 38.69 -25.85
CA MET A 1 -6.24 37.74 -25.14
C MET A 1 -5.47 37.30 -23.92
N ASP A 2 -5.64 38.02 -22.81
CA ASP A 2 -4.85 37.78 -21.60
C ASP A 2 -5.30 36.46 -20.96
N ILE A 3 -4.44 35.46 -21.06
CA ILE A 3 -4.62 34.19 -20.35
C ILE A 3 -4.43 34.52 -18.87
N LYS A 4 -5.53 34.64 -18.12
CA LYS A 4 -5.50 34.70 -16.67
C LYS A 4 -4.87 33.41 -16.16
N MET A 5 -3.60 33.48 -15.80
CA MET A 5 -2.88 32.41 -15.11
C MET A 5 -3.51 32.25 -13.72
N ILE A 6 -4.23 31.16 -13.52
CA ILE A 6 -4.77 30.80 -12.20
C ILE A 6 -3.62 30.21 -11.40
N TYR A 7 -3.17 30.93 -10.37
CA TYR A 7 -2.20 30.42 -9.42
C TYR A 7 -2.94 29.57 -8.39
N PHE A 8 -2.63 28.28 -8.36
CA PHE A 8 -3.07 27.38 -7.30
C PHE A 8 -2.01 27.36 -6.21
N ASP A 9 -2.45 27.46 -4.96
CA ASP A 9 -1.64 27.06 -3.82
C ASP A 9 -1.24 25.58 -3.96
N GLU A 10 -0.10 25.17 -3.41
CA GLU A 10 0.47 23.83 -3.62
C GLU A 10 -0.51 22.72 -3.20
N HIS A 11 -1.21 22.93 -2.09
CA HIS A 11 -2.21 21.98 -1.60
C HIS A 11 -3.45 21.96 -2.50
N MET A 12 -3.87 23.12 -3.01
CA MET A 12 -4.99 23.20 -3.96
C MET A 12 -4.65 22.50 -5.27
N ALA A 13 -3.42 22.67 -5.77
CA ALA A 13 -2.95 22.00 -6.98
C ALA A 13 -2.98 20.48 -6.83
N PHE A 14 -2.55 19.95 -5.68
CA PHE A 14 -2.65 18.52 -5.35
C PHE A 14 -4.10 18.02 -5.43
N TRP A 15 -5.03 18.70 -4.76
CA TRP A 15 -6.43 18.28 -4.74
C TRP A 15 -7.11 18.35 -6.11
N VAL A 16 -6.81 19.40 -6.88
CA VAL A 16 -7.30 19.54 -8.26
C VAL A 16 -6.75 18.39 -9.12
N PHE A 17 -5.46 18.10 -9.04
CA PHE A 17 -4.85 17.00 -9.77
C PHE A 17 -5.46 15.63 -9.40
N SER A 18 -5.61 15.34 -8.11
CA SER A 18 -6.26 14.11 -7.64
C SER A 18 -7.71 14.00 -8.14
N GLY A 19 -8.47 15.09 -8.08
CA GLY A 19 -9.85 15.14 -8.56
C GLY A 19 -9.95 14.90 -10.07
N VAL A 20 -9.09 15.52 -10.87
CA VAL A 20 -9.00 15.30 -12.32
C VAL A 20 -8.68 13.83 -12.62
N PHE A 21 -7.73 13.24 -11.89
CA PHE A 21 -7.34 11.84 -12.11
C PHE A 21 -8.47 10.85 -11.78
N ILE A 22 -9.16 11.05 -10.65
CA ILE A 22 -10.33 10.24 -10.27
C ILE A 22 -11.46 10.42 -11.30
N GLY A 23 -11.73 11.66 -11.71
CA GLY A 23 -12.74 11.96 -12.73
C GLY A 23 -12.42 11.30 -14.06
N PHE A 24 -11.18 11.39 -14.51
CA PHE A 24 -10.71 10.73 -15.74
C PHE A 24 -10.89 9.21 -15.67
N LEU A 25 -10.46 8.57 -14.57
CA LEU A 25 -10.63 7.12 -14.37
C LEU A 25 -12.10 6.72 -14.40
N GLY A 26 -12.97 7.50 -13.74
CA GLY A 26 -14.41 7.27 -13.75
C GLY A 26 -15.00 7.36 -15.16
N VAL A 27 -14.66 8.40 -15.91
CA VAL A 27 -15.10 8.58 -17.30
C VAL A 27 -14.59 7.43 -18.18
N ALA A 28 -13.34 7.01 -18.03
CA ALA A 28 -12.78 5.90 -18.80
C ALA A 28 -13.54 4.59 -18.57
N ILE A 29 -13.87 4.26 -17.31
CA ILE A 29 -14.66 3.08 -16.96
C ILE A 29 -16.08 3.18 -17.55
N LEU A 30 -16.71 4.36 -17.47
CA LEU A 30 -18.04 4.58 -18.04
C LEU A 30 -18.04 4.41 -19.56
N ILE A 31 -17.08 5.02 -20.26
CA ILE A 31 -16.92 4.86 -21.72
C ILE A 31 -16.71 3.39 -22.08
N ALA A 32 -15.82 2.68 -21.36
CA ALA A 32 -15.57 1.26 -21.59
C ALA A 32 -16.84 0.41 -21.43
N ARG A 33 -17.68 0.74 -20.43
CA ARG A 33 -18.95 0.06 -20.21
C ARG A 33 -20.02 0.41 -21.27
N LEU A 34 -20.03 1.63 -21.78
CA LEU A 34 -20.99 2.09 -22.78
C LEU A 34 -20.70 1.59 -24.19
N ILE A 35 -19.41 1.53 -24.58
CA ILE A 35 -18.98 1.12 -25.93
C ILE A 35 -18.68 -0.39 -25.99
N GLY A 36 -18.35 -1.01 -24.85
CA GLY A 36 -17.97 -2.42 -24.79
C GLY A 36 -19.08 -3.40 -25.19
N PRO A 37 -18.73 -4.54 -25.81
CA PRO A 37 -19.72 -5.54 -26.21
C PRO A 37 -20.32 -6.25 -24.99
N ILE A 38 -21.64 -6.11 -24.81
CA ILE A 38 -22.38 -6.75 -23.71
C ILE A 38 -22.86 -8.14 -24.18
N LYS A 39 -22.07 -9.19 -23.87
CA LYS A 39 -22.40 -10.59 -24.21
C LYS A 39 -22.19 -11.52 -22.99
N PRO A 40 -23.08 -11.44 -21.98
CA PRO A 40 -23.03 -12.34 -20.82
C PRO A 40 -23.27 -13.80 -21.25
N ASN A 41 -22.58 -14.72 -20.60
CA ASN A 41 -22.73 -16.16 -20.79
C ASN A 41 -22.31 -16.87 -19.50
N LYS A 42 -22.99 -17.95 -19.14
CA LYS A 42 -22.70 -18.79 -17.97
C LYS A 42 -21.21 -19.12 -17.82
N ILE A 43 -20.51 -19.43 -18.92
CA ILE A 43 -19.07 -19.76 -18.89
C ILE A 43 -18.20 -18.55 -18.51
N LYS A 44 -18.58 -17.33 -18.92
CA LYS A 44 -17.85 -16.10 -18.59
C LYS A 44 -18.10 -15.63 -17.16
N GLU A 45 -19.16 -16.13 -16.52
CA GLU A 45 -19.57 -15.79 -15.16
C GLU A 45 -19.02 -16.79 -14.12
N THR A 46 -18.45 -17.91 -14.55
CA THR A 46 -17.79 -18.88 -13.67
C THR A 46 -16.33 -18.53 -13.41
N THR A 47 -15.84 -18.83 -12.21
CA THR A 47 -14.40 -18.74 -11.87
C THR A 47 -13.56 -19.58 -12.83
N TYR A 48 -12.43 -19.04 -13.26
CA TYR A 48 -11.49 -19.75 -14.12
C TYR A 48 -10.80 -20.89 -13.35
N GLU A 49 -11.02 -22.13 -13.80
CA GLU A 49 -10.44 -23.36 -13.23
C GLU A 49 -9.93 -24.29 -14.35
N CYS A 50 -9.35 -23.71 -15.42
CA CYS A 50 -8.86 -24.47 -16.59
C CYS A 50 -9.89 -25.44 -17.20
N GLY A 51 -11.19 -25.10 -17.14
CA GLY A 51 -12.29 -25.92 -17.63
C GLY A 51 -12.82 -26.99 -16.66
N GLN A 52 -12.26 -27.07 -15.45
CA GLN A 52 -12.75 -27.96 -14.40
C GLN A 52 -13.84 -27.28 -13.54
N LYS A 53 -14.61 -28.09 -12.82
CA LYS A 53 -15.52 -27.56 -11.79
C LYS A 53 -14.67 -27.09 -10.60
N PRO A 54 -14.96 -25.92 -10.01
CA PRO A 54 -14.25 -25.45 -8.84
C PRO A 54 -14.20 -26.53 -7.76
N PHE A 55 -13.00 -26.82 -7.26
CA PHE A 55 -12.77 -27.83 -6.25
C PHE A 55 -12.47 -27.20 -4.90
N GLY A 56 -13.25 -27.58 -3.89
CA GLY A 56 -13.11 -27.06 -2.52
C GLY A 56 -13.63 -25.64 -2.36
N SER A 57 -13.60 -25.16 -1.11
CA SER A 57 -13.83 -23.74 -0.79
C SER A 57 -12.49 -23.03 -0.77
N ALA A 58 -12.43 -21.79 -1.26
CA ALA A 58 -11.24 -20.93 -1.14
C ALA A 58 -10.75 -20.80 0.32
N ARG A 59 -11.61 -21.08 1.30
CA ARG A 59 -11.27 -21.07 2.73
C ARG A 59 -10.52 -22.31 3.22
N ASN A 60 -10.54 -23.41 2.47
CA ASN A 60 -9.86 -24.65 2.86
C ASN A 60 -8.34 -24.56 2.67
N PHE A 61 -7.85 -23.68 1.79
CA PHE A 61 -6.42 -23.45 1.53
C PHE A 61 -5.86 -22.19 2.20
N ARG A 62 -6.66 -21.51 3.05
CA ARG A 62 -6.38 -20.15 3.57
C ARG A 62 -5.37 -20.09 4.71
N ILE A 63 -5.21 -21.17 5.49
CA ILE A 63 -4.58 -21.09 6.82
C ILE A 63 -3.08 -20.77 6.72
N THR A 64 -2.40 -21.26 5.68
CA THR A 64 -0.95 -21.04 5.51
C THR A 64 -0.60 -19.68 4.90
N GLY A 65 -1.50 -19.02 4.16
CA GLY A 65 -1.23 -17.72 3.55
C GLY A 65 -1.46 -16.55 4.51
N ILE A 66 -2.55 -16.58 5.27
CA ILE A 66 -3.00 -15.43 6.07
C ILE A 66 -1.99 -15.09 7.17
N THR A 67 -1.45 -16.09 7.88
CA THR A 67 -0.46 -15.87 8.94
C THR A 67 0.85 -15.29 8.39
N LYS A 68 1.27 -15.74 7.20
CA LYS A 68 2.46 -15.23 6.50
C LYS A 68 2.30 -13.76 6.14
N TYR A 69 1.23 -13.40 5.42
CA TYR A 69 1.00 -12.01 5.01
C TYR A 69 0.70 -11.08 6.18
N PHE A 70 0.08 -11.58 7.24
CA PHE A 70 -0.15 -10.78 8.45
C PHE A 70 1.15 -10.38 9.12
N GLY A 71 2.11 -11.31 9.28
CA GLY A 71 3.43 -10.98 9.81
C GLY A 71 4.14 -9.89 8.98
N TYR A 72 4.11 -10.02 7.65
CA TYR A 72 4.67 -9.00 6.75
C TYR A 72 3.98 -7.63 6.89
N ALA A 73 2.66 -7.59 7.07
CA ALA A 73 1.95 -6.33 7.27
C ALA A 73 2.35 -5.66 8.60
N VAL A 74 2.47 -6.43 9.69
CA VAL A 74 2.87 -5.90 11.01
C VAL A 74 4.26 -5.28 10.95
N ILE A 75 5.25 -5.96 10.37
CA ILE A 75 6.61 -5.41 10.26
C ILE A 75 6.68 -4.20 9.33
N PHE A 76 5.88 -4.19 8.26
CA PHE A 76 5.78 -3.04 7.36
C PHE A 76 5.29 -1.79 8.09
N PHE A 77 4.21 -1.87 8.88
CA PHE A 77 3.71 -0.73 9.65
C PHE A 77 4.70 -0.25 10.73
N ALA A 78 5.42 -1.18 11.37
CA ALA A 78 6.47 -0.82 12.33
C ALA A 78 7.62 -0.05 11.65
N LEU A 79 8.05 -0.50 10.48
CA LEU A 79 9.09 0.17 9.69
C LEU A 79 8.63 1.51 9.09
N ASP A 80 7.36 1.62 8.69
CA ASP A 80 6.78 2.88 8.20
C ASP A 80 6.82 3.97 9.27
N ALA A 81 6.36 3.65 10.49
CA ALA A 81 6.45 4.56 11.64
C ALA A 81 7.91 4.93 11.97
N PHE A 82 8.82 3.97 11.88
CA PHE A 82 10.26 4.20 12.05
C PHE A 82 10.81 5.20 11.01
N THR A 83 10.46 5.02 9.73
CA THR A 83 10.90 5.93 8.66
C THR A 83 10.42 7.36 8.87
N TRP A 84 9.18 7.57 9.34
CA TRP A 84 8.68 8.90 9.67
C TRP A 84 9.50 9.62 10.75
N ILE A 85 9.92 8.89 11.78
CA ILE A 85 10.76 9.44 12.86
C ILE A 85 12.15 9.81 12.32
N ILE A 86 12.76 8.94 11.52
CA ILE A 86 14.07 9.21 10.89
C ILE A 86 13.99 10.40 9.93
N LEU A 87 12.95 10.47 9.10
CA LEU A 87 12.75 11.56 8.15
C LEU A 87 12.59 12.90 8.88
N THR A 88 11.75 12.93 9.92
CA THR A 88 11.56 14.13 10.76
C THR A 88 12.87 14.55 11.42
N ALA A 89 13.65 13.57 11.89
CA ALA A 89 14.95 13.85 12.48
C ALA A 89 15.97 14.38 11.46
N ALA A 90 15.97 13.85 10.24
CA ALA A 90 16.90 14.23 9.18
C ALA A 90 16.64 15.64 8.61
N ILE A 91 15.37 16.06 8.57
CA ILE A 91 14.98 17.39 8.06
C ILE A 91 15.08 18.49 9.14
N SER A 92 15.24 18.11 10.41
CA SER A 92 15.35 19.07 11.51
C SER A 92 16.52 20.05 11.31
N LEU A 93 16.23 21.35 11.40
CA LEU A 93 17.21 22.43 11.26
C LEU A 93 18.13 22.58 12.49
N SER A 94 17.74 22.00 13.64
CA SER A 94 18.50 22.09 14.88
C SER A 94 18.99 20.71 15.31
N PHE A 95 20.25 20.41 14.98
CA PHE A 95 20.92 19.17 15.40
C PHE A 95 21.48 19.32 16.81
N ASN A 96 20.79 18.71 17.77
CA ASN A 96 21.25 18.63 19.16
C ASN A 96 21.83 17.24 19.45
N PRO A 97 22.95 17.10 20.19
CA PRO A 97 23.53 15.80 20.53
C PRO A 97 22.54 14.84 21.22
N SER A 98 21.65 15.37 22.06
CA SER A 98 20.60 14.59 22.73
C SER A 98 19.60 13.98 21.74
N MET A 99 19.27 14.71 20.67
CA MET A 99 18.39 14.22 19.60
C MET A 99 19.07 13.10 18.80
N VAL A 100 20.34 13.29 18.44
CA VAL A 100 21.13 12.26 17.74
C VAL A 100 21.19 10.99 18.57
N MET A 101 21.43 11.11 19.88
CA MET A 101 21.45 9.98 20.80
C MET A 101 20.09 9.26 20.86
N ALA A 102 18.98 10.00 21.01
CA ALA A 102 17.64 9.43 21.06
C ALA A 102 17.27 8.69 19.76
N VAL A 103 17.54 9.29 18.60
CA VAL A 103 17.27 8.68 17.29
C VAL A 103 18.15 7.45 17.06
N THR A 104 19.41 7.49 17.50
CA THR A 104 20.33 6.35 17.42
C THR A 104 19.83 5.17 18.26
N ILE A 105 19.44 5.43 19.52
CA ILE A 105 18.89 4.39 20.40
C ILE A 105 17.60 3.81 19.81
N TYR A 106 16.69 4.66 19.33
CA TYR A 106 15.45 4.22 18.69
C TYR A 106 15.73 3.34 17.47
N THR A 107 16.69 3.74 16.62
CA THR A 107 17.11 2.96 15.45
C THR A 107 17.63 1.59 15.85
N ILE A 108 18.49 1.51 16.87
CA ILE A 108 19.01 0.23 17.37
C ILE A 108 17.87 -0.67 17.87
N ILE A 109 16.91 -0.14 18.63
CA ILE A 109 15.77 -0.90 19.15
C ILE A 109 14.92 -1.48 18.01
N VAL A 110 14.63 -0.67 16.99
CA VAL A 110 13.84 -1.13 15.83
C VAL A 110 14.61 -2.18 15.04
N LEU A 111 15.91 -1.98 14.78
CA LEU A 111 16.73 -2.95 14.07
C LEU A 111 16.82 -4.29 14.82
N VAL A 112 17.00 -4.26 16.14
CA VAL A 112 17.00 -5.48 16.97
C VAL A 112 15.65 -6.19 16.89
N SER A 113 14.55 -5.42 16.94
CA SER A 113 13.18 -5.96 16.84
C SER A 113 12.91 -6.60 15.48
N VAL A 114 13.39 -5.98 14.39
CA VAL A 114 13.30 -6.53 13.02
C VAL A 114 14.13 -7.81 12.92
N CYS A 115 15.36 -7.82 13.43
CA CYS A 115 16.19 -9.02 13.46
C CYS A 115 15.51 -10.17 14.22
N TYR A 116 14.97 -9.89 15.40
CA TYR A 116 14.22 -10.89 16.19
C TYR A 116 13.01 -11.42 15.43
N PHE A 117 12.22 -10.53 14.83
CA PHE A 117 11.07 -10.91 14.00
C PHE A 117 11.48 -11.81 12.84
N LEU A 118 12.54 -11.47 12.09
CA LEU A 118 13.03 -12.27 10.97
C LEU A 118 13.54 -13.66 11.39
N MET A 119 14.11 -13.77 12.59
CA MET A 119 14.50 -15.06 13.16
C MET A 119 13.27 -15.92 13.46
N GLU A 120 12.23 -15.34 14.05
CA GLU A 120 11.03 -16.06 14.45
C GLU A 120 10.10 -16.36 13.27
N VAL A 121 10.05 -15.50 12.24
CA VAL A 121 9.25 -15.73 11.03
C VAL A 121 9.58 -17.07 10.39
N LYS A 122 10.86 -17.48 10.34
CA LYS A 122 11.23 -18.78 9.79
C LYS A 122 10.56 -19.95 10.54
N ARG A 123 10.40 -19.81 11.86
CA ARG A 123 9.75 -20.81 12.72
C ARG A 123 8.22 -20.77 12.63
N LEU A 124 7.62 -19.62 12.35
CA LEU A 124 6.17 -19.45 12.24
C LEU A 124 5.58 -19.86 10.87
N VAL A 125 6.46 -20.17 9.90
CA VAL A 125 6.13 -20.36 8.48
C VAL A 125 6.27 -21.81 8.02
N GLU A 126 6.93 -22.65 8.84
CA GLU A 126 6.93 -24.13 8.80
C GLU A 126 5.66 -24.69 9.46
#